data_AF-A0A1X7T1M6-F1
#
_entry.id   AF-A0A1X7T1M6-F1
#
_cell.length_a   1.000
_cell.length_b   1.000
_cell.length_c   1.000
_cell.angle_alpha   90.00
_cell.angle_beta   90.00
_cell.angle_gamma   90.00
#
_symmetry.space_group_name_H-M   'P 1'
#
loop_
_entity.id
_entity.type
_entity.pdbx_description
1 polymer ?
#
loop_
_entity_poly.entity_id
_entity_poly.type
_entity_poly.pdbx_seq_one_letter_code
_entity_poly.pdbx_strand_id
1 'polypeptide(L)'
;MLHQMIRNIVSYNQSHPDLPMLSYQIKAYVPRYLIFCLIWCFSGDGKMVYREKMGDFIRGTTTIPLPPDTAPIIDFEVNIQGEWVPWSNW
;
A
#
# COMPACT_ATOMS: atom_id res chain seq x y z
N MET A 1 4.79 10.37 0.51
CA MET A 1 4.48 9.00 1.01
C MET A 1 5.58 7.98 0.67
N LEU A 2 6.25 8.04 -0.49
CA LEU A 2 7.35 7.11 -0.82
C LEU A 2 8.52 7.10 0.19
N HIS A 3 8.96 8.27 0.68
CA HIS A 3 9.97 8.30 1.76
C HIS A 3 9.49 7.60 3.04
N GLN A 4 8.18 7.62 3.31
CA GLN A 4 7.60 6.94 4.47
C GLN A 4 7.68 5.42 4.30
N MET A 5 7.47 4.89 3.09
CA MET A 5 7.70 3.47 2.77
C MET A 5 9.10 3.01 3.18
N ILE A 6 10.14 3.79 2.83
CA ILE A 6 11.53 3.48 3.17
C ILE A 6 11.75 3.54 4.68
N ARG A 7 11.22 4.58 5.33
CA ARG A 7 11.29 4.71 6.80
C ARG A 7 10.64 3.52 7.51
N ASN A 8 9.48 3.06 7.04
CA ASN A 8 8.79 1.90 7.62
C ASN A 8 9.66 0.64 7.56
N ILE A 9 10.32 0.38 6.42
CA ILE A 9 11.25 -0.76 6.27
C ILE A 9 12.43 -0.62 7.24
N VAL A 10 13.04 0.57 7.32
CA VAL A 10 14.17 0.83 8.22
C VAL A 10 13.76 0.63 9.69
N SER A 11 12.62 1.19 10.10
CA SER A 11 12.11 1.04 11.46
C SER A 11 11.76 -0.41 11.81
N TYR A 12 11.21 -1.17 10.85
CA TYR A 12 10.99 -2.61 11.05
C TYR A 12 12.30 -3.37 11.28
N ASN A 13 13.32 -3.15 10.44
CA ASN A 13 14.61 -3.81 10.59
C ASN A 13 15.33 -3.42 11.89
N GLN A 14 15.21 -2.16 12.33
CA GLN A 14 15.79 -1.70 13.59
C GLN A 14 15.12 -2.31 14.82
N SER A 15 13.82 -2.60 14.73
CA SER A 15 13.06 -3.28 15.80
C SER A 15 13.23 -4.80 15.81
N HIS A 16 13.66 -5.39 14.69
CA HIS A 16 13.87 -6.83 14.53
C HIS A 16 15.28 -7.12 14.00
N PRO A 17 16.34 -6.81 14.79
CA PRO A 17 17.72 -6.95 14.31
C PRO A 17 18.10 -8.39 13.95
N ASP A 18 17.54 -9.38 14.64
CA ASP A 18 17.78 -10.81 14.38
C ASP A 18 16.93 -11.36 13.23
N LEU A 19 15.84 -10.67 12.88
CA LEU A 19 14.88 -11.06 11.84
C LEU A 19 14.58 -9.88 10.92
N PRO A 20 15.59 -9.37 10.18
CA PRO A 20 15.37 -8.28 9.25
C PRO A 20 14.41 -8.72 8.14
N MET A 21 13.75 -7.74 7.54
CA MET A 21 12.81 -7.94 6.45
C MET A 21 13.48 -8.68 5.29
N LEU A 22 12.91 -9.82 4.92
CA LEU A 22 13.46 -10.69 3.90
C LEU A 22 13.17 -10.14 2.50
N SER A 23 14.00 -10.50 1.52
CA SER A 23 13.88 -9.95 0.16
C SER A 23 12.51 -10.23 -0.49
N TYR A 24 11.87 -11.36 -0.18
CA TYR A 24 10.52 -11.65 -0.68
C TYR A 24 9.46 -10.74 -0.05
N GLN A 25 9.59 -10.39 1.24
CA GLN A 25 8.70 -9.45 1.92
C GLN A 25 8.84 -8.06 1.32
N ILE A 26 10.07 -7.61 1.02
CA ILE A 26 10.31 -6.33 0.34
C ILE A 26 9.66 -6.32 -1.05
N LYS A 27 9.84 -7.40 -1.83
CA LYS A 27 9.21 -7.57 -3.15
C LYS A 27 7.68 -7.59 -3.07
N ALA A 28 7.09 -8.02 -1.95
CA ALA A 28 5.67 -7.97 -1.71
C ALA A 28 5.18 -6.58 -1.27
N TYR A 29 5.90 -5.95 -0.35
CA TYR A 29 5.52 -4.69 0.29
C TYR A 29 5.64 -3.50 -0.65
N VAL A 30 6.79 -3.34 -1.31
CA VAL A 30 7.12 -2.13 -2.08
C VAL A 30 6.13 -1.87 -3.23
N PRO A 31 5.80 -2.85 -4.09
CA PRO A 31 4.88 -2.58 -5.20
C PRO A 31 3.46 -2.22 -4.73
N ARG A 32 2.98 -2.85 -3.65
CA ARG A 32 1.65 -2.56 -3.09
C ARG A 32 1.62 -1.19 -2.41
N TYR A 33 2.64 -0.86 -1.63
CA TYR A 33 2.75 0.46 -1.00
C TYR A 33 2.93 1.58 -2.03
N LEU A 34 3.57 1.29 -3.18
CA LEU A 34 3.61 2.21 -4.32
C LEU A 34 2.21 2.51 -4.86
N ILE A 35 1.35 1.50 -5.04
CA ILE A 35 -0.05 1.71 -5.45
C ILE A 35 -0.79 2.59 -4.45
N PHE A 36 -0.64 2.29 -3.15
CA PHE A 36 -1.19 3.13 -2.08
C PHE A 36 -0.71 4.59 -2.23
N CYS A 37 0.60 4.81 -2.41
CA CYS A 37 1.15 6.14 -2.64
C CYS A 37 0.54 6.84 -3.87
N LEU A 38 0.40 6.14 -4.99
CA LEU A 38 -0.14 6.71 -6.23
C LEU A 38 -1.58 7.21 -6.01
N ILE A 39 -2.44 6.39 -5.41
CA ILE A 39 -3.83 6.80 -5.14
C ILE A 39 -3.84 8.04 -4.23
N TRP A 40 -3.18 7.97 -3.08
CA TRP A 40 -3.23 9.04 -2.08
C TRP A 40 -2.52 10.32 -2.51
N CYS A 41 -1.47 10.24 -3.35
CA CYS A 41 -0.75 11.43 -3.81
C CYS A 41 -1.44 12.12 -4.99
N PHE A 42 -1.99 11.37 -5.96
CA PHE A 42 -2.60 11.96 -7.17
C PHE A 42 -4.08 12.33 -7.02
N SER A 43 -4.75 11.84 -5.98
CA SER A 43 -6.16 12.15 -5.71
C SER A 43 -6.41 12.64 -4.27
N GLY A 44 -5.34 13.02 -3.56
CA GLY A 44 -5.38 13.41 -2.15
C GLY A 44 -6.14 14.72 -1.87
N ASP A 45 -6.13 15.67 -2.80
CA ASP A 45 -6.80 16.98 -2.71
C ASP A 45 -8.23 16.97 -3.28
N GLY A 46 -8.65 15.85 -3.88
CA GLY A 46 -9.98 15.69 -4.47
C GLY A 46 -11.04 15.13 -3.52
N LYS A 47 -12.30 15.15 -3.98
CA LYS A 47 -13.41 14.40 -3.37
C LYS A 47 -13.10 12.90 -3.33
N MET A 48 -13.67 12.19 -2.35
CA MET A 48 -13.53 10.73 -2.18
C MET A 48 -13.75 9.94 -3.47
N VAL A 49 -14.78 10.30 -4.25
CA VAL A 49 -15.10 9.68 -5.54
C VAL A 49 -13.95 9.68 -6.55
N TYR A 50 -13.05 10.68 -6.50
CA TYR A 50 -11.89 10.71 -7.40
C TYR A 50 -10.78 9.76 -6.94
N ARG A 51 -10.69 9.47 -5.63
CA ARG A 51 -9.79 8.45 -5.10
C ARG A 51 -10.24 7.05 -5.49
N GLU A 52 -11.55 6.79 -5.40
CA GLU A 52 -12.17 5.56 -5.89
C GLU A 52 -11.88 5.35 -7.38
N LYS A 53 -12.15 6.37 -8.22
CA LYS A 53 -11.85 6.33 -9.66
C LYS A 53 -10.36 6.09 -9.97
N MET A 54 -9.45 6.67 -9.18
CA MET A 54 -8.01 6.40 -9.32
C MET A 54 -7.68 4.94 -8.98
N GLY A 55 -8.32 4.38 -7.93
CA GLY A 55 -8.24 2.96 -7.59
C GLY A 55 -8.73 2.07 -8.72
N ASP A 56 -9.89 2.37 -9.30
CA ASP A 56 -10.47 1.62 -10.42
C ASP A 56 -9.56 1.66 -11.67
N PHE A 57 -9.00 2.84 -11.97
CA PHE A 57 -8.03 3.00 -13.05
C PHE A 57 -6.81 2.12 -12.86
N ILE A 58 -6.24 2.08 -11.64
CA ILE A 58 -5.11 1.20 -11.32
C ILE A 58 -5.51 -0.27 -11.45
N ARG A 59 -6.70 -0.66 -10.97
CA ARG A 59 -7.22 -2.03 -11.05
C ARG A 59 -7.30 -2.53 -12.49
N GLY A 60 -7.69 -1.67 -13.43
CA GLY A 60 -7.73 -2.00 -14.86
C GLY A 60 -6.37 -2.03 -15.58
N THR A 61 -5.29 -1.57 -14.94
CA THR A 61 -4.00 -1.33 -15.62
C THR A 61 -2.85 -2.15 -15.05
N THR A 62 -2.84 -2.41 -13.74
CA THR A 62 -1.70 -3.04 -13.06
C THR A 62 -1.76 -4.56 -13.07
N THR A 63 -0.58 -5.20 -13.02
CA THR A 63 -0.43 -6.64 -12.74
C THR A 63 -0.02 -6.93 -11.30
N ILE A 64 0.13 -5.90 -10.47
CA ILE A 64 0.47 -6.04 -9.05
C ILE A 64 -0.77 -6.59 -8.32
N PRO A 65 -0.64 -7.59 -7.42
CA PRO A 65 -1.77 -8.11 -6.67
C PRO A 65 -2.46 -7.03 -5.82
N LEU A 66 -3.78 -6.90 -6.01
CA LEU A 66 -4.66 -5.93 -5.35
C LEU A 66 -5.52 -6.58 -4.26
N PRO A 67 -6.16 -5.79 -3.38
CA PRO A 67 -7.15 -6.34 -2.45
C PRO A 67 -8.36 -6.95 -3.19
N PRO A 68 -9.15 -7.80 -2.51
CA PRO A 68 -10.36 -8.39 -3.06
C PRO A 68 -11.26 -7.34 -3.74
N ASP A 69 -11.89 -7.72 -4.85
CA ASP A 69 -12.76 -6.82 -5.63
C ASP A 69 -14.14 -6.61 -5.00
N THR A 70 -14.29 -6.98 -3.74
CA THR A 70 -15.51 -6.78 -2.95
C THR A 70 -15.59 -5.38 -2.34
N ALA A 71 -14.50 -4.61 -2.37
CA ALA A 71 -14.42 -3.26 -1.82
C ALA A 71 -13.40 -2.38 -2.59
N PRO A 72 -13.57 -1.04 -2.55
CA PRO A 72 -12.60 -0.09 -3.10
C PRO A 72 -11.19 -0.28 -2.54
N ILE A 73 -10.15 -0.06 -3.35
CA ILE A 73 -8.74 -0.18 -2.91
C ILE A 73 -8.44 0.77 -1.74
N ILE A 74 -9.11 1.92 -1.70
CA ILE A 74 -8.92 2.97 -0.68
C ILE A 74 -9.38 2.56 0.72
N ASP A 75 -10.16 1.48 0.84
CA ASP A 75 -10.59 0.92 2.12
C ASP A 75 -9.53 -0.02 2.71
N PHE A 76 -8.37 -0.16 2.04
CA PHE A 76 -7.27 -0.99 2.47
C PHE A 76 -5.99 -0.18 2.65
N GLU A 77 -5.17 -0.64 3.58
CA GLU A 77 -3.77 -0.25 3.72
C GLU A 77 -2.85 -1.43 3.47
N VAL A 78 -1.55 -1.16 3.34
CA VAL A 78 -0.52 -2.20 3.16
C VAL A 78 0.26 -2.34 4.45
N ASN A 79 0.12 -3.50 5.12
CA ASN A 79 0.90 -3.79 6.32
C ASN A 79 2.38 -4.03 5.98
N ILE A 80 3.26 -4.06 6.99
CA ILE A 80 4.71 -4.22 6.77
C ILE A 80 5.08 -5.60 6.19
N GLN A 81 4.20 -6.60 6.32
CA GLN A 81 4.35 -7.93 5.71
C GLN A 81 4.08 -7.91 4.20
N GLY A 82 3.57 -6.79 3.66
CA GLY A 82 3.26 -6.63 2.25
C GLY A 82 1.91 -7.21 1.85
N GLU A 83 0.96 -7.22 2.77
CA GLU A 83 -0.41 -7.66 2.55
C GLU A 83 -1.36 -6.46 2.58
N TRP A 84 -2.41 -6.53 1.78
CA TRP A 84 -3.53 -5.61 1.88
C TRP A 84 -4.39 -6.02 3.07
N VAL A 85 -4.56 -5.09 4.01
CA VAL A 85 -5.44 -5.27 5.16
C VAL A 85 -6.50 -4.19 5.13
N PRO A 86 -7.76 -4.49 5.54
CA PRO A 86 -8.76 -3.44 5.71
C PRO A 86 -8.19 -2.35 6.60
N TRP A 87 -8.39 -1.10 6.21
CA TRP A 87 -8.02 0.00 7.08
C TRP A 87 -8.73 -0.21 8.41
N SER A 88 -7.98 -0.22 9.51
CA SER A 88 -8.57 -0.25 10.85
C SER A 88 -9.45 0.99 10.99
N ASN A 89 -10.76 0.81 10.80
CA ASN A 89 -11.76 1.76 11.27
C ASN A 89 -11.49 1.94 12.77
N TRP A 90 -11.11 3.15 13.16
CA TRP A 90 -10.91 3.53 14.55
C TRP A 90 -12.12 3.15 15.42
#